data_AF-A0AA39J4X9-F1
#
_entry.id   AF-A0AA39J4X9-F1
#
_cell.length_a   1.000
_cell.length_b   1.000
_cell.length_c   1.000
_cell.angle_alpha   90.00
_cell.angle_beta   90.00
_cell.angle_gamma   90.00
#
_symmetry.space_group_name_H-M   'P 1'
#
loop_
_entity.id
_entity.type
_entity.pdbx_description
1 polymer ?
#
loop_
_entity_poly.entity_id
_entity_poly.type
_entity_poly.pdbx_seq_one_letter_code
_entity_poly.pdbx_strand_id
1 'polypeptide(L)'
;MAFGKLPSTLPVFTILGRPIEADIFSQHYTEKEKSARRTANVTFTLQKYFGDLPPREGVLIYKSRIDPHLTFGAEVAVDVANSGSHLLENVQVAYLRRLLSVQKRSMRVVVFTETGILPLPYCRIMFALRYLQRILDLGEHRIPVWCLEANVDLWLLGKPCWLGDIAIVLRRLGFSETELSLESLLNPEHVDMLVNAVPKKGGEWALTQISSSSRLQLMEDRWERLRSGQKSSDCLIFRSYLLTRIRDHRIALTRLLTASHGLGVERGRWVKIQNSSIHVPRAFRLCRLCRDDVEDEMHVLFVCTDGELDELRVAFLAEVWNRFPALRHASSTPMSLFHTLLSYPDLVPRLASCTLRGHVRISEARHTFGTIA
;
A
#
# COMPACT_ATOMS: atom_id res chain seq x y z
N MET A 1 42.90 11.81 -46.52
CA MET A 1 41.85 12.59 -45.85
C MET A 1 41.57 11.90 -44.52
N ALA A 2 41.97 12.53 -43.42
CA ALA A 2 41.82 11.97 -42.07
C ALA A 2 40.37 12.18 -41.61
N PHE A 3 39.61 11.11 -41.48
CA PHE A 3 38.39 11.15 -40.68
C PHE A 3 38.83 11.26 -39.22
N GLY A 4 38.67 12.46 -38.65
CA GLY A 4 38.93 12.73 -37.24
C GLY A 4 38.14 11.77 -36.36
N LYS A 5 38.76 11.33 -35.26
CA LYS A 5 38.11 10.54 -34.21
C LYS A 5 36.78 11.21 -33.83
N LEU A 6 35.69 10.46 -33.89
CA LEU A 6 34.44 10.84 -33.23
C LEU A 6 34.75 11.21 -31.77
N PRO A 7 34.27 12.36 -31.26
CA PRO A 7 34.51 12.74 -29.87
C PRO A 7 33.98 11.65 -28.94
N SER A 8 34.79 11.25 -27.96
CA SER A 8 34.52 10.16 -27.01
C SER A 8 33.39 10.44 -26.02
N THR A 9 32.77 11.62 -26.11
CA THR A 9 31.69 12.07 -25.25
C THR A 9 30.61 12.70 -26.11
N LEU A 10 29.39 12.16 -26.05
CA LEU A 10 28.20 12.77 -26.64
C LEU A 10 28.09 14.24 -26.20
N PRO A 11 27.62 15.15 -27.06
CA PRO A 11 27.42 16.54 -26.68
C PRO A 11 26.47 16.63 -25.48
N VAL A 12 26.96 17.21 -24.38
CA VAL A 12 26.15 17.54 -23.22
C VAL A 12 25.37 18.80 -23.56
N PHE A 13 24.14 18.63 -24.01
CA PHE A 13 23.21 19.74 -24.16
C PHE A 13 22.88 20.32 -22.79
N THR A 14 22.61 21.61 -22.70
CA THR A 14 22.22 22.23 -21.43
C THR A 14 20.93 23.03 -21.55
N ILE A 15 20.06 22.93 -20.55
CA ILE A 15 18.87 23.79 -20.39
C ILE A 15 19.08 24.57 -19.09
N LEU A 16 19.04 25.91 -19.17
CA LEU A 16 19.30 26.81 -18.03
C LEU A 16 20.64 26.53 -17.31
N GLY A 17 21.68 26.17 -18.08
CA GLY A 17 23.02 25.91 -17.57
C GLY A 17 23.24 24.52 -16.95
N ARG A 18 22.32 23.57 -17.14
CA ARG A 18 22.41 22.21 -16.59
C ARG A 18 22.45 21.13 -17.68
N PRO A 19 23.30 20.10 -17.55
CA PRO A 19 23.36 18.96 -18.47
C PRO A 19 21.99 18.31 -18.69
N ILE A 20 21.66 18.00 -19.94
CA ILE A 20 20.53 17.14 -20.27
C ILE A 20 20.99 15.70 -20.02
N GLU A 21 20.42 15.08 -18.99
CA GLU A 21 20.54 13.65 -18.75
C GLU A 21 19.67 12.86 -19.73
N ALA A 22 19.92 11.55 -19.86
CA ALA A 22 19.10 10.67 -20.71
C ALA A 22 17.62 10.64 -20.30
N ASP A 23 17.30 10.90 -19.02
CA ASP A 23 15.96 11.16 -18.52
C ASP A 23 15.83 12.64 -18.16
N ILE A 24 15.08 13.39 -18.96
CA ILE A 24 14.89 14.83 -18.80
C ILE A 24 14.19 15.21 -17.48
N PHE A 25 13.53 14.25 -16.80
CA PHE A 25 12.80 14.47 -15.55
C PHE A 25 13.52 13.94 -14.31
N SER A 26 14.70 13.32 -14.45
CA SER A 26 15.46 12.72 -13.34
C SER A 26 15.70 13.69 -12.17
N GLN A 27 16.10 14.93 -12.50
CA GLN A 27 16.33 15.98 -11.53
C GLN A 27 15.04 16.40 -10.83
N HIS A 28 13.95 16.54 -11.59
CA HIS A 28 12.63 16.87 -11.07
C HIS A 28 12.19 15.85 -10.02
N TYR A 29 12.30 14.56 -10.32
CA TYR A 29 11.99 13.49 -9.36
C TYR A 29 12.82 13.64 -8.08
N THR A 30 14.12 13.88 -8.20
CA THR A 30 15.03 14.04 -7.05
C THR A 30 14.67 15.25 -6.17
N GLU A 31 14.30 16.39 -6.77
CA GLU A 31 13.92 17.60 -6.04
C GLU A 31 12.58 17.44 -5.33
N LYS A 32 11.60 16.81 -5.98
CA LYS A 32 10.27 16.53 -5.39
C LYS A 32 10.34 15.47 -4.31
N GLU A 33 11.14 14.43 -4.51
CA GLU A 33 11.49 13.43 -3.51
C GLU A 33 11.99 14.12 -2.23
N LYS A 34 13.05 14.93 -2.32
CA LYS A 34 13.65 15.62 -1.17
C LYS A 34 12.64 16.51 -0.44
N SER A 35 11.81 17.23 -1.21
CA SER A 35 10.76 18.11 -0.66
C SER A 35 9.70 17.30 0.09
N ALA A 36 9.17 16.25 -0.53
CA ALA A 36 8.18 15.36 0.08
C ALA A 36 8.73 14.66 1.33
N ARG A 37 9.96 14.15 1.27
CA ARG A 37 10.64 13.49 2.41
C ARG A 37 10.86 14.45 3.57
N ARG A 38 11.26 15.69 3.29
CA ARG A 38 11.41 16.72 4.33
C ARG A 38 10.08 16.98 5.02
N THR A 39 9.01 17.21 4.27
CA THR A 39 7.66 17.43 4.81
C THR A 39 7.15 16.24 5.62
N ALA A 40 7.38 15.02 5.14
CA ALA A 40 7.09 13.79 5.87
C ALA A 40 7.83 13.73 7.22
N ASN A 41 9.14 13.99 7.21
CA ASN A 41 9.96 13.96 8.42
C ASN A 41 9.53 15.00 9.45
N VAL A 42 9.20 16.22 9.02
CA VAL A 42 8.67 17.27 9.91
C VAL A 42 7.37 16.80 10.55
N THR A 43 6.43 16.27 9.77
CA THR A 43 5.13 15.76 10.27
C THR A 43 5.32 14.80 11.43
N PHE A 44 6.19 13.81 11.29
CA PHE A 44 6.41 12.82 12.34
C PHE A 44 7.41 13.27 13.43
N THR A 45 8.13 14.37 13.23
CA THR A 45 8.90 15.01 14.31
C THR A 45 7.96 15.70 15.28
N LEU A 46 6.87 16.30 14.78
CA LEU A 46 5.84 16.93 15.61
C LEU A 46 5.14 15.95 16.56
N GLN A 47 5.09 14.65 16.22
CA GLN A 47 4.61 13.61 17.16
C GLN A 47 5.37 13.57 18.48
N LYS A 48 6.66 13.97 18.51
CA LYS A 48 7.41 14.03 19.77
C LYS A 48 6.85 15.08 20.72
N TYR A 49 6.17 16.09 20.20
CA TYR A 49 5.63 17.21 20.98
C TYR A 49 4.13 17.04 21.27
N PHE A 50 3.36 16.54 20.29
CA PHE A 50 1.89 16.42 20.41
C PHE A 50 1.40 14.99 20.72
N GLY A 51 2.30 14.01 20.75
CA GLY A 51 1.96 12.60 20.97
C GLY A 51 1.61 11.84 19.70
N ASP A 52 0.67 10.90 19.82
CA ASP A 52 0.24 10.02 18.73
C ASP A 52 -0.38 10.81 17.57
N LEU A 53 0.00 10.50 16.32
CA LEU A 53 -0.71 11.01 15.13
C LEU A 53 -1.75 9.96 14.74
N PRO A 54 -3.06 10.24 14.90
CA PRO A 54 -4.04 9.25 14.54
C PRO A 54 -4.06 9.06 13.00
N PRO A 55 -4.33 7.85 12.49
CA PRO A 55 -4.21 7.54 11.06
C PRO A 55 -5.09 8.39 10.15
N ARG A 56 -6.28 8.80 10.59
CA ARG A 56 -7.20 9.62 9.78
C ARG A 56 -6.59 10.99 9.49
N GLU A 57 -6.07 11.65 10.51
CA GLU A 57 -5.42 12.95 10.41
C GLU A 57 -4.10 12.82 9.64
N GLY A 58 -3.35 11.74 9.83
CA GLY A 58 -2.15 11.47 9.03
C GLY A 58 -2.44 11.27 7.54
N VAL A 59 -3.54 10.59 7.18
CA VAL A 59 -3.98 10.50 5.78
C VAL A 59 -4.36 11.88 5.22
N LEU A 60 -5.00 12.73 6.02
CA LEU A 60 -5.31 14.11 5.62
C LEU A 60 -4.05 14.94 5.39
N ILE A 61 -3.06 14.83 6.28
CA ILE A 61 -1.76 15.51 6.14
C ILE A 61 -1.01 14.98 4.90
N TYR A 62 -1.05 13.67 4.65
CA TYR A 62 -0.50 13.07 3.43
C TYR A 62 -1.09 13.75 2.20
N LYS A 63 -2.43 13.73 2.06
CA LYS A 63 -3.13 14.28 0.90
C LYS A 63 -2.90 15.78 0.70
N SER A 64 -2.75 16.54 1.79
CA SER A 64 -2.61 18.01 1.72
C SER A 64 -1.17 18.51 1.60
N ARG A 65 -0.17 17.74 2.07
CA ARG A 65 1.21 18.23 2.20
C ARG A 65 2.26 17.36 1.53
N ILE A 66 2.02 16.05 1.39
CA ILE A 66 2.98 15.12 0.81
C ILE A 66 2.59 14.81 -0.64
N ASP A 67 1.35 14.41 -0.86
CA ASP A 67 0.83 14.04 -2.18
C ASP A 67 1.07 15.12 -3.25
N PRO A 68 0.85 16.44 -2.97
CA PRO A 68 1.10 17.48 -3.97
C PRO A 68 2.56 17.56 -4.44
N HIS A 69 3.52 17.12 -3.63
CA HIS A 69 4.92 17.02 -4.08
C HIS A 69 5.13 15.78 -4.95
N LEU A 70 4.49 14.65 -4.62
CA LEU A 70 4.63 13.39 -5.34
C LEU A 70 3.89 13.38 -6.68
N THR A 71 2.83 14.17 -6.82
CA THR A 71 2.02 14.28 -8.05
C THR A 71 2.37 15.52 -8.88
N PHE A 72 3.31 16.36 -8.42
CA PHE A 72 3.67 17.59 -9.11
C PHE A 72 4.18 17.30 -10.54
N GLY A 73 3.50 17.89 -11.53
CA GLY A 73 3.85 17.76 -12.93
C GLY A 73 3.60 16.36 -13.50
N ALA A 74 2.83 15.52 -12.81
CA ALA A 74 2.46 14.19 -13.30
C ALA A 74 1.62 14.23 -14.58
N GLU A 75 0.97 15.36 -14.87
CA GLU A 75 0.28 15.58 -16.13
C GLU A 75 1.20 15.54 -17.36
N VAL A 76 2.47 15.95 -17.22
CA VAL A 76 3.45 16.04 -18.32
C VAL A 76 4.54 14.99 -18.19
N ALA A 77 5.08 14.78 -16.98
CA ALA A 77 6.12 13.80 -16.71
C ALA A 77 5.52 12.42 -16.45
N VAL A 78 5.27 11.68 -17.52
CA VAL A 78 4.74 10.30 -17.48
C VAL A 78 5.85 9.32 -17.09
N ASP A 79 5.57 8.41 -16.15
CA ASP A 79 6.56 7.55 -15.50
C ASP A 79 7.00 6.33 -16.37
N VAL A 80 7.60 6.58 -17.54
CA VAL A 80 8.06 5.51 -18.46
C VAL A 80 9.34 4.84 -17.99
N ALA A 81 10.28 5.61 -17.42
CA ALA A 81 11.48 5.06 -16.81
C ALA A 81 11.26 4.78 -15.32
N ASN A 82 11.66 3.59 -14.86
CA ASN A 82 11.50 3.19 -13.45
C ASN A 82 12.51 3.90 -12.51
N SER A 83 13.55 4.54 -13.03
CA SER A 83 14.65 5.11 -12.24
C SER A 83 14.20 6.26 -11.32
N GLY A 84 13.40 7.21 -11.84
CA GLY A 84 12.96 8.40 -11.10
C GLY A 84 11.71 8.19 -10.25
N SER A 85 10.69 7.52 -10.81
CA SER A 85 9.37 7.35 -10.17
C SER A 85 9.43 6.53 -8.88
N HIS A 86 10.31 5.53 -8.80
CA HIS A 86 10.51 4.73 -7.59
C HIS A 86 10.99 5.56 -6.38
N LEU A 87 11.70 6.66 -6.60
CA LEU A 87 12.09 7.57 -5.52
C LEU A 87 10.86 8.17 -4.83
N LEU A 88 9.87 8.59 -5.60
CA LEU A 88 8.63 9.15 -5.10
C LEU A 88 7.75 8.08 -4.44
N GLU A 89 7.63 6.91 -5.06
CA GLU A 89 6.92 5.76 -4.49
C GLU A 89 7.47 5.36 -3.11
N ASN A 90 8.80 5.39 -2.96
CA ASN A 90 9.46 5.09 -1.70
C ASN A 90 9.07 6.08 -0.60
N VAL A 91 8.93 7.36 -0.93
CA VAL A 91 8.45 8.38 0.04
C VAL A 91 7.01 8.10 0.44
N GLN A 92 6.12 7.80 -0.52
CA GLN A 92 4.72 7.45 -0.22
C GLN A 92 4.65 6.27 0.75
N VAL A 93 5.30 5.16 0.39
CA VAL A 93 5.25 3.94 1.21
C VAL A 93 5.91 4.16 2.57
N ALA A 94 7.05 4.86 2.64
CA ALA A 94 7.72 5.13 3.90
C ALA A 94 6.86 5.98 4.85
N TYR A 95 6.17 7.00 4.31
CA TYR A 95 5.22 7.81 5.07
C TYR A 95 4.11 6.95 5.66
N LEU A 96 3.44 6.14 4.82
CA LEU A 96 2.30 5.33 5.25
C LEU A 96 2.70 4.20 6.21
N ARG A 97 3.87 3.58 6.01
CA ARG A 97 4.41 2.60 6.96
C ARG A 97 4.63 3.21 8.34
N ARG A 98 5.17 4.42 8.39
CA ARG A 98 5.39 5.15 9.64
C ARG A 98 4.08 5.56 10.30
N LEU A 99 3.08 5.97 9.51
CA LEU A 99 1.74 6.31 10.00
C LEU A 99 1.06 5.10 10.66
N LEU A 100 1.13 3.94 10.02
CA LEU A 100 0.51 2.70 10.53
C LEU A 100 1.38 1.95 11.55
N SER A 101 2.60 2.42 11.83
CA SER A 101 3.56 1.75 12.72
C SER A 101 3.89 0.29 12.32
N VAL A 102 3.84 -0.01 11.03
CA VAL A 102 4.20 -1.32 10.46
C VAL A 102 5.69 -1.41 10.11
N GLN A 103 6.20 -2.62 9.94
CA GLN A 103 7.63 -2.84 9.72
C GLN A 103 8.09 -2.33 8.34
N LYS A 104 9.36 -1.91 8.23
CA LYS A 104 9.95 -1.47 6.94
C LYS A 104 9.89 -2.54 5.85
N ARG A 105 9.91 -3.82 6.23
CA ARG A 105 9.85 -4.99 5.33
C ARG A 105 8.42 -5.52 5.13
N SER A 106 7.39 -4.82 5.62
CA SER A 106 5.99 -5.19 5.35
C SER A 106 5.73 -5.16 3.84
N MET A 107 4.78 -5.96 3.36
CA MET A 107 4.37 -5.88 1.95
C MET A 107 3.81 -4.49 1.64
N ARG A 108 4.08 -3.95 0.44
CA ARG A 108 3.66 -2.59 0.08
C ARG A 108 2.14 -2.45 0.03
N VAL A 109 1.44 -3.49 -0.43
CA VAL A 109 -0.03 -3.48 -0.57
C VAL A 109 -0.75 -3.09 0.72
N VAL A 110 -0.24 -3.52 1.88
CA VAL A 110 -0.93 -3.34 3.16
C VAL A 110 -1.11 -1.87 3.50
N VAL A 111 -0.17 -1.00 3.16
CA VAL A 111 -0.32 0.41 3.52
C VAL A 111 -1.42 1.10 2.71
N PHE A 112 -1.69 0.63 1.50
CA PHE A 112 -2.71 1.18 0.61
C PHE A 112 -4.10 0.68 1.00
N THR A 113 -4.25 -0.62 1.27
CA THR A 113 -5.54 -1.23 1.61
C THR A 113 -6.04 -0.89 3.01
N GLU A 114 -5.14 -0.46 3.90
CA GLU A 114 -5.49 0.03 5.23
C GLU A 114 -5.86 1.51 5.23
N THR A 115 -5.19 2.33 4.41
CA THR A 115 -5.40 3.79 4.40
C THR A 115 -6.40 4.28 3.35
N GLY A 116 -6.72 3.44 2.35
CA GLY A 116 -7.48 3.84 1.17
C GLY A 116 -6.77 4.86 0.28
N ILE A 117 -5.43 4.94 0.38
CA ILE A 117 -4.61 5.75 -0.53
C ILE A 117 -4.27 4.91 -1.75
N LEU A 118 -4.53 5.45 -2.93
CA LEU A 118 -4.19 4.82 -4.19
C LEU A 118 -2.65 4.81 -4.38
N PRO A 119 -2.04 3.70 -4.85
CA PRO A 119 -0.61 3.66 -5.08
C PRO A 119 -0.19 4.69 -6.14
N LEU A 120 0.97 5.32 -5.92
CA LEU A 120 1.41 6.49 -6.68
C LEU A 120 1.40 6.30 -8.22
N PRO A 121 1.78 5.15 -8.82
CA PRO A 121 1.73 4.98 -10.27
C PRO A 121 0.33 5.17 -10.85
N TYR A 122 -0.70 4.67 -10.16
CA TYR A 122 -2.10 4.83 -10.57
C TYR A 122 -2.56 6.29 -10.39
N CYS A 123 -2.17 6.95 -9.29
CA CYS A 123 -2.48 8.37 -9.12
C CYS A 123 -1.87 9.23 -10.23
N ARG A 124 -0.58 9.03 -10.53
CA ARG A 124 0.16 9.90 -11.47
C ARG A 124 -0.35 9.75 -12.90
N ILE A 125 -0.62 8.54 -13.37
CA ILE A 125 -1.21 8.35 -14.71
C ILE A 125 -2.61 8.96 -14.82
N MET A 126 -3.41 8.99 -13.74
CA MET A 126 -4.70 9.69 -13.74
C MET A 126 -4.56 11.20 -13.98
N PHE A 127 -3.49 11.83 -13.50
CA PHE A 127 -3.25 13.25 -13.80
C PHE A 127 -2.94 13.48 -15.29
N ALA A 128 -2.14 12.61 -15.91
CA ALA A 128 -1.88 12.65 -17.35
C ALA A 128 -3.16 12.43 -18.17
N LEU A 129 -3.98 11.45 -17.80
CA LEU A 129 -5.26 11.18 -18.47
C LEU A 129 -6.25 12.32 -18.34
N ARG A 130 -6.40 12.92 -17.14
CA ARG A 130 -7.27 14.10 -16.94
C ARG A 130 -6.76 15.31 -17.71
N TYR A 131 -5.44 15.46 -17.85
CA TYR A 131 -4.87 16.50 -18.67
C TYR A 131 -5.13 16.24 -20.16
N LEU A 132 -5.00 15.01 -20.63
CA LEU A 132 -5.39 14.62 -21.98
C LEU A 132 -6.86 14.91 -22.26
N GLN A 133 -7.77 14.49 -21.38
CA GLN A 133 -9.21 14.80 -21.47
C GLN A 133 -9.44 16.31 -21.60
N ARG A 134 -8.80 17.09 -20.75
CA ARG A 134 -8.86 18.55 -20.81
C ARG A 134 -8.37 19.10 -22.16
N ILE A 135 -7.29 18.57 -22.73
CA ILE A 135 -6.78 19.03 -24.02
C ILE A 135 -7.77 18.70 -25.15
N LEU A 136 -8.39 17.52 -25.12
CA LEU A 136 -9.40 17.12 -26.11
C LEU A 136 -10.66 18.01 -26.06
N ASP A 137 -11.00 18.52 -24.88
CA ASP A 137 -12.13 19.46 -24.69
C ASP A 137 -11.78 20.91 -25.04
N LEU A 138 -10.51 21.24 -25.33
CA LEU A 138 -10.13 22.60 -25.72
C LEU A 138 -10.51 22.89 -27.17
N GLY A 139 -10.98 24.12 -27.40
CA GLY A 139 -11.16 24.65 -28.75
C GLY A 139 -9.82 24.80 -29.50
N GLU A 140 -9.94 24.93 -30.82
CA GLU A 140 -8.81 25.09 -31.75
C GLU A 140 -7.91 26.29 -31.39
N HIS A 141 -6.70 26.29 -31.97
CA HIS A 141 -5.70 27.37 -31.85
C HIS A 141 -5.16 27.61 -30.42
N ARG A 142 -5.05 26.54 -29.63
CA ARG A 142 -4.38 26.55 -28.32
C ARG A 142 -3.08 25.75 -28.40
N ILE A 143 -2.03 26.23 -27.74
CA ILE A 143 -0.71 25.56 -27.72
C ILE A 143 -0.81 24.07 -27.32
N PRO A 144 -1.56 23.67 -26.25
CA PRO A 144 -1.69 22.25 -25.90
C PRO A 144 -2.33 21.39 -26.99
N VAL A 145 -3.25 21.96 -27.79
CA VAL A 145 -3.89 21.25 -28.90
C VAL A 145 -2.88 21.01 -30.03
N TRP A 146 -2.10 22.03 -30.40
CA TRP A 146 -1.01 21.87 -31.37
C TRP A 146 0.07 20.88 -30.89
N CYS A 147 0.38 20.89 -29.60
CA CYS A 147 1.28 19.89 -29.02
C CYS A 147 0.69 18.48 -29.12
N LEU A 148 -0.61 18.30 -28.93
CA LEU A 148 -1.28 17.01 -29.09
C LEU A 148 -1.25 16.55 -30.55
N GLU A 149 -1.55 17.43 -31.51
CA GLU A 149 -1.43 17.15 -32.95
C GLU A 149 -0.01 16.67 -33.32
N ALA A 150 1.03 17.37 -32.84
CA ALA A 150 2.41 16.95 -33.04
C ALA A 150 2.72 15.58 -32.38
N ASN A 151 2.09 15.26 -31.25
CA ASN A 151 2.21 13.93 -30.63
C ASN A 151 1.54 12.84 -31.47
N VAL A 152 0.41 13.15 -32.14
CA VAL A 152 -0.25 12.24 -33.07
C VAL A 152 0.66 11.94 -34.26
N ASP A 153 1.29 12.96 -34.85
CA ASP A 153 2.24 12.78 -35.95
C ASP A 153 3.42 11.89 -35.54
N LEU A 154 4.01 12.14 -34.36
CA LEU A 154 5.09 11.33 -33.82
C LEU A 154 4.66 9.88 -33.59
N TRP A 155 3.46 9.66 -33.07
CA TRP A 155 2.90 8.33 -32.87
C TRP A 155 2.78 7.58 -34.20
N LEU A 156 2.20 8.20 -35.22
CA LEU A 156 2.02 7.61 -36.56
C LEU A 156 3.37 7.26 -37.22
N LEU A 157 4.40 8.05 -36.94
CA LEU A 157 5.78 7.80 -37.39
C LEU A 157 6.53 6.75 -36.53
N GLY A 158 5.90 6.18 -35.51
CA GLY A 158 6.51 5.22 -34.59
C GLY A 158 7.62 5.83 -33.73
N LYS A 159 7.56 7.13 -33.45
CA LYS A 159 8.53 7.85 -32.63
C LYS A 159 8.04 7.97 -31.17
N PRO A 160 8.97 8.00 -30.19
CA PRO A 160 8.62 8.28 -28.80
C PRO A 160 7.89 9.63 -28.68
N CYS A 161 6.77 9.62 -27.94
CA CYS A 161 5.91 10.78 -27.75
C CYS A 161 5.12 10.63 -26.43
N TRP A 162 4.59 11.73 -25.91
CA TRP A 162 3.85 11.77 -24.65
C TRP A 162 2.59 10.89 -24.65
N LEU A 163 1.86 10.83 -25.78
CA LEU A 163 0.75 9.88 -25.92
C LEU A 163 1.26 8.43 -25.80
N GLY A 164 2.36 8.11 -26.50
CA GLY A 164 3.00 6.80 -26.46
C GLY A 164 3.42 6.41 -25.05
N ASP A 165 3.93 7.38 -24.30
CA ASP A 165 4.32 7.22 -22.90
C ASP A 165 3.11 6.86 -22.01
N ILE A 166 1.96 7.53 -22.21
CA ILE A 166 0.70 7.20 -21.52
C ILE A 166 0.30 5.75 -21.80
N ALA A 167 0.29 5.34 -23.07
CA ALA A 167 -0.06 3.98 -23.47
C ALA A 167 0.90 2.94 -22.87
N ILE A 168 2.21 3.21 -22.86
CA ILE A 168 3.21 2.35 -22.23
C ILE A 168 2.93 2.17 -20.74
N VAL A 169 2.63 3.25 -20.02
CA VAL A 169 2.35 3.17 -18.57
C VAL A 169 1.04 2.43 -18.31
N LEU A 170 -0.03 2.70 -19.06
CA LEU A 170 -1.31 2.00 -18.90
C LEU A 170 -1.18 0.49 -19.20
N ARG A 171 -0.43 0.13 -20.25
CA ARG A 171 -0.13 -1.28 -20.55
C ARG A 171 0.53 -1.98 -19.36
N ARG A 172 1.49 -1.33 -18.69
CA ARG A 172 2.15 -1.86 -17.49
C ARG A 172 1.21 -2.01 -16.29
N LEU A 173 0.13 -1.22 -16.24
CA LEU A 173 -0.92 -1.34 -15.23
C LEU A 173 -1.99 -2.39 -15.58
N GLY A 174 -1.83 -3.11 -16.70
CA GLY A 174 -2.71 -4.21 -17.11
C GLY A 174 -3.92 -3.80 -17.93
N PHE A 175 -3.86 -2.67 -18.65
CA PHE A 175 -4.81 -2.32 -19.70
C PHE A 175 -4.45 -3.03 -21.01
N SER A 176 -5.46 -3.40 -21.80
CA SER A 176 -5.30 -4.17 -23.05
C SER A 176 -4.89 -3.28 -24.23
N GLU A 177 -4.23 -3.85 -25.25
CA GLU A 177 -3.80 -3.07 -26.44
C GLU A 177 -4.97 -2.40 -27.17
N THR A 178 -6.15 -3.03 -27.19
CA THR A 178 -7.35 -2.48 -27.82
C THR A 178 -7.85 -1.22 -27.12
N GLU A 179 -7.64 -1.09 -25.81
CA GLU A 179 -8.02 0.10 -25.03
C GLU A 179 -7.01 1.25 -25.21
N LEU A 180 -5.82 0.97 -25.76
CA LEU A 180 -4.67 1.86 -25.82
C LEU A 180 -4.32 2.27 -27.26
N SER A 181 -5.26 2.09 -28.19
CA SER A 181 -5.11 2.56 -29.57
C SER A 181 -5.09 4.09 -29.63
N LEU A 182 -4.53 4.64 -30.72
CA LEU A 182 -4.49 6.08 -30.93
C LEU A 182 -5.92 6.66 -30.98
N GLU A 183 -6.82 6.00 -31.69
CA GLU A 183 -8.23 6.39 -31.81
C GLU A 183 -8.91 6.42 -30.44
N SER A 184 -8.58 5.44 -29.59
CA SER A 184 -9.11 5.32 -28.24
C SER A 184 -8.62 6.45 -27.34
N LEU A 185 -7.32 6.80 -27.42
CA LEU A 185 -6.74 7.90 -26.62
C LEU A 185 -7.14 9.29 -27.12
N LEU A 186 -7.63 9.42 -28.36
CA LEU A 186 -8.17 10.67 -28.90
C LEU A 186 -9.69 10.81 -28.70
N ASN A 187 -10.36 9.78 -28.19
CA ASN A 187 -11.80 9.83 -27.90
C ASN A 187 -12.04 10.30 -26.44
N PRO A 188 -12.66 11.48 -26.22
CA PRO A 188 -12.90 12.01 -24.87
C PRO A 188 -13.68 11.07 -23.95
N GLU A 189 -14.70 10.38 -24.48
CA GLU A 189 -15.51 9.44 -23.71
C GLU A 189 -14.68 8.24 -23.25
N HIS A 190 -13.79 7.75 -24.12
CA HIS A 190 -12.91 6.64 -23.79
C HIS A 190 -11.83 7.04 -22.80
N VAL A 191 -11.27 8.25 -22.91
CA VAL A 191 -10.34 8.79 -21.90
C VAL A 191 -11.03 8.91 -20.54
N ASP A 192 -12.28 9.35 -20.49
CA ASP A 192 -13.06 9.40 -19.23
C ASP A 192 -13.25 7.99 -18.63
N MET A 193 -13.57 6.99 -19.46
CA MET A 193 -13.64 5.59 -19.03
C MET A 193 -12.31 5.11 -18.44
N LEU A 194 -11.17 5.44 -19.07
CA LEU A 194 -9.84 5.12 -18.55
C LEU A 194 -9.59 5.79 -17.19
N VAL A 195 -9.91 7.08 -17.05
CA VAL A 195 -9.77 7.83 -15.77
C VAL A 195 -10.55 7.13 -14.65
N ASN A 196 -11.74 6.63 -14.94
CA ASN A 196 -12.59 5.92 -13.98
C ASN A 196 -12.16 4.46 -13.74
N ALA A 197 -11.46 3.84 -14.70
CA ALA A 197 -10.97 2.47 -14.61
C ALA A 197 -9.65 2.34 -13.83
N VAL A 198 -8.77 3.36 -13.88
CA VAL A 198 -7.45 3.30 -13.21
C VAL A 198 -7.52 2.99 -11.71
N PRO A 199 -8.40 3.60 -10.90
CA PRO A 199 -8.55 3.22 -9.49
C PRO A 199 -8.96 1.76 -9.29
N LYS A 200 -9.83 1.23 -10.16
CA LYS A 200 -10.28 -0.17 -10.12
C LYS A 200 -9.13 -1.13 -10.38
N LYS A 201 -8.27 -0.82 -11.37
CA LYS A 201 -7.02 -1.56 -11.62
C LYS A 201 -6.08 -1.54 -10.41
N GLY A 202 -5.98 -0.41 -9.71
CA GLY A 202 -5.27 -0.33 -8.43
C GLY A 202 -5.83 -1.27 -7.37
N GLY A 203 -7.16 -1.40 -7.31
CA GLY A 203 -7.85 -2.34 -6.42
C GLY A 203 -7.63 -3.81 -6.79
N GLU A 204 -7.74 -4.15 -8.09
CA GLU A 204 -7.44 -5.48 -8.63
C GLU A 204 -6.01 -5.90 -8.28
N TRP A 205 -5.03 -5.02 -8.53
CA TRP A 205 -3.64 -5.24 -8.14
C TRP A 205 -3.50 -5.53 -6.65
N ALA A 206 -4.15 -4.74 -5.79
CA ALA A 206 -4.09 -4.94 -4.36
C ALA A 206 -4.68 -6.29 -3.92
N LEU A 207 -5.81 -6.70 -4.50
CA LEU A 207 -6.42 -8.01 -4.25
C LEU A 207 -5.48 -9.15 -4.67
N THR A 208 -4.88 -9.07 -5.86
CA THR A 208 -3.89 -10.06 -6.33
C THR A 208 -2.68 -10.15 -5.41
N GLN A 209 -2.18 -9.03 -4.88
CA GLN A 209 -1.06 -9.03 -3.94
C GLN A 209 -1.43 -9.63 -2.58
N ILE A 210 -2.67 -9.50 -2.14
CA ILE A 210 -3.16 -10.11 -0.90
C ILE A 210 -3.31 -11.63 -1.10
N SER A 211 -4.06 -12.07 -2.12
CA SER A 211 -4.37 -13.48 -2.35
C SER A 211 -3.16 -14.33 -2.74
N SER A 212 -2.15 -13.73 -3.38
CA SER A 212 -0.89 -14.43 -3.68
C SER A 212 0.02 -14.63 -2.47
N SER A 213 -0.28 -14.04 -1.32
CA SER A 213 0.60 -14.02 -0.16
C SER A 213 0.04 -14.79 1.03
N SER A 214 0.73 -15.88 1.38
CA SER A 214 0.50 -16.63 2.62
C SER A 214 0.71 -15.82 3.91
N ARG A 215 1.16 -14.56 3.85
CA ARG A 215 1.30 -13.67 5.01
C ARG A 215 0.03 -12.87 5.27
N LEU A 216 -0.78 -12.61 4.24
CA LEU A 216 -1.88 -11.66 4.30
C LEU A 216 -3.25 -12.34 4.35
N GLN A 217 -3.31 -13.60 4.79
CA GLN A 217 -4.55 -14.38 4.88
C GLN A 217 -5.63 -13.68 5.72
N LEU A 218 -5.22 -12.96 6.77
CA LEU A 218 -6.13 -12.14 7.60
C LEU A 218 -6.75 -10.96 6.86
N MET A 219 -6.18 -10.55 5.73
CA MET A 219 -6.65 -9.43 4.93
C MET A 219 -7.57 -9.84 3.79
N GLU A 220 -7.72 -11.15 3.53
CA GLU A 220 -8.63 -11.73 2.53
C GLU A 220 -10.09 -11.55 2.96
N ASP A 221 -10.99 -11.41 1.98
CA ASP A 221 -12.45 -11.35 2.13
C ASP A 221 -13.00 -10.37 3.19
N ARG A 222 -12.19 -9.36 3.54
CA ARG A 222 -12.60 -8.33 4.48
C ARG A 222 -13.62 -7.39 3.85
N TRP A 223 -14.67 -7.11 4.60
CA TRP A 223 -15.64 -6.09 4.28
C TRP A 223 -15.66 -5.01 5.37
N GLU A 224 -16.10 -3.82 5.00
CA GLU A 224 -16.22 -2.67 5.88
C GLU A 224 -17.68 -2.22 5.91
N ARG A 225 -18.22 -1.91 7.09
CA ARG A 225 -19.55 -1.31 7.20
C ARG A 225 -19.43 0.21 7.03
N LEU A 226 -19.93 0.72 5.93
CA LEU A 226 -19.94 2.14 5.64
C LEU A 226 -20.89 2.89 6.59
N ARG A 227 -20.70 4.21 6.71
CA ARG A 227 -21.61 5.08 7.48
C ARG A 227 -23.06 5.03 6.99
N SER A 228 -23.27 4.76 5.70
CA SER A 228 -24.59 4.54 5.11
C SER A 228 -25.24 3.22 5.55
N GLY A 229 -24.54 2.38 6.31
CA GLY A 229 -24.99 1.04 6.71
C GLY A 229 -24.69 -0.05 5.67
N GLN A 230 -24.32 0.32 4.45
CA GLN A 230 -23.93 -0.59 3.38
C GLN A 230 -22.61 -1.30 3.69
N LYS A 231 -22.46 -2.53 3.18
CA LYS A 231 -21.21 -3.27 3.21
C LYS A 231 -20.38 -2.92 1.98
N SER A 232 -19.10 -2.64 2.16
CA SER A 232 -18.14 -2.47 1.07
C SER A 232 -17.07 -3.55 1.16
N SER A 233 -16.84 -4.25 0.05
CA SER A 233 -15.71 -5.16 -0.14
C SER A 233 -14.51 -4.49 -0.82
N ASP A 234 -14.54 -3.16 -0.99
CA ASP A 234 -13.44 -2.44 -1.59
C ASP A 234 -12.15 -2.66 -0.77
N CYS A 235 -11.09 -3.06 -1.47
CA CYS A 235 -9.81 -3.32 -0.85
C CYS A 235 -9.09 -1.99 -0.51
N LEU A 236 -9.31 -0.92 -1.29
CA LEU A 236 -8.67 0.39 -1.14
C LEU A 236 -9.56 1.38 -0.38
N ILE A 237 -10.02 0.97 0.80
CA ILE A 237 -10.80 1.81 1.72
C ILE A 237 -10.05 2.05 3.04
N PHE A 238 -10.22 3.23 3.62
CA PHE A 238 -9.73 3.50 4.97
C PHE A 238 -10.45 2.60 5.98
N ARG A 239 -9.70 1.75 6.68
CA ARG A 239 -10.27 0.77 7.61
C ARG A 239 -10.68 1.41 8.93
N SER A 240 -11.91 1.15 9.37
CA SER A 240 -12.46 1.83 10.57
C SER A 240 -11.73 1.48 11.85
N TYR A 241 -11.11 0.29 11.94
CA TYR A 241 -10.38 -0.10 13.15
C TYR A 241 -9.18 0.80 13.45
N LEU A 242 -8.65 1.50 12.44
CA LEU A 242 -7.61 2.52 12.60
C LEU A 242 -8.09 3.75 13.40
N LEU A 243 -9.38 3.87 13.67
CA LEU A 243 -9.96 4.90 14.55
C LEU A 243 -9.90 4.52 16.03
N THR A 244 -9.36 3.34 16.38
CA THR A 244 -9.13 2.94 17.77
C THR A 244 -8.28 3.99 18.49
N ARG A 245 -8.86 4.59 19.53
CA ARG A 245 -8.28 5.72 20.26
C ARG A 245 -6.97 5.38 20.97
N ILE A 246 -6.90 4.20 21.57
CA ILE A 246 -5.70 3.74 22.29
C ILE A 246 -4.67 3.33 21.25
N ARG A 247 -3.56 4.08 21.20
CA ARG A 247 -2.45 3.89 20.26
C ARG A 247 -1.96 2.44 20.24
N ASP A 248 -1.64 1.87 21.39
CA ASP A 248 -1.00 0.56 21.46
C ASP A 248 -1.94 -0.56 21.02
N HIS A 249 -3.24 -0.45 21.33
CA HIS A 249 -4.27 -1.37 20.85
C HIS A 249 -4.36 -1.31 19.32
N ARG A 250 -4.43 -0.10 18.77
CA ARG A 250 -4.48 0.11 17.32
C ARG A 250 -3.25 -0.46 16.63
N ILE A 251 -2.05 -0.20 17.16
CA ILE A 251 -0.78 -0.69 16.60
C ILE A 251 -0.73 -2.22 16.68
N ALA A 252 -1.12 -2.82 17.79
CA ALA A 252 -1.16 -4.28 17.94
C ALA A 252 -2.07 -4.93 16.89
N LEU A 253 -3.30 -4.43 16.75
CA LEU A 253 -4.25 -4.95 15.76
C LEU A 253 -3.78 -4.74 14.32
N THR A 254 -3.24 -3.55 14.01
CA THR A 254 -2.67 -3.26 12.68
C THR A 254 -1.51 -4.21 12.36
N ARG A 255 -0.62 -4.44 13.32
CA ARG A 255 0.53 -5.32 13.13
C ARG A 255 0.11 -6.77 12.96
N LEU A 256 -0.87 -7.24 13.73
CA LEU A 256 -1.47 -8.56 13.58
C LEU A 256 -2.00 -8.76 12.16
N LEU A 257 -2.86 -7.84 11.69
CA LEU A 257 -3.48 -7.91 10.35
C LEU A 257 -2.46 -7.90 9.21
N THR A 258 -1.41 -7.09 9.34
CA THR A 258 -0.43 -6.83 8.27
C THR A 258 0.82 -7.72 8.34
N ALA A 259 0.77 -8.83 9.09
CA ALA A 259 1.90 -9.75 9.30
C ALA A 259 3.19 -9.05 9.77
N SER A 260 3.02 -8.00 10.57
CA SER A 260 4.09 -7.15 11.13
C SER A 260 4.28 -7.38 12.65
N HIS A 261 3.78 -8.50 13.16
CA HIS A 261 3.89 -8.94 14.55
C HIS A 261 5.07 -9.90 14.76
N GLY A 262 5.33 -10.24 16.02
CA GLY A 262 6.45 -11.10 16.43
C GLY A 262 6.05 -12.53 16.75
N LEU A 263 4.98 -13.06 16.14
CA LEU A 263 4.57 -14.45 16.37
C LEU A 263 5.46 -15.44 15.60
N GLY A 264 5.50 -16.68 16.05
CA GLY A 264 6.33 -17.76 15.52
C GLY A 264 6.07 -18.00 14.04
N VAL A 265 4.82 -17.89 13.56
CA VAL A 265 4.48 -18.03 12.14
C VAL A 265 5.25 -17.06 11.24
N GLU A 266 5.48 -15.82 11.69
CA GLU A 266 6.23 -14.80 10.94
C GLU A 266 7.73 -14.84 11.25
N ARG A 267 8.12 -15.06 12.50
CA ARG A 267 9.54 -15.14 12.88
C ARG A 267 10.23 -16.33 12.22
N GLY A 268 9.58 -17.49 12.20
CA GLY A 268 10.10 -18.72 11.59
C GLY A 268 10.33 -18.63 10.08
N ARG A 269 9.76 -17.63 9.39
CA ARG A 269 10.06 -17.36 7.97
C ARG A 269 11.49 -16.90 7.73
N TRP A 270 12.15 -16.34 8.74
CA TRP A 270 13.49 -15.76 8.63
C TRP A 270 14.55 -16.59 9.33
N VAL A 271 14.15 -17.48 10.24
CA VAL A 271 15.03 -18.42 10.92
C VAL A 271 15.36 -19.56 9.96
N LYS A 272 16.65 -19.89 9.85
CA LYS A 272 17.13 -21.07 9.12
C LYS A 272 17.32 -22.22 10.08
N ILE A 273 17.06 -23.44 9.60
CA ILE A 273 17.41 -24.65 10.34
C ILE A 273 18.95 -24.71 10.42
N GLN A 274 19.48 -25.16 11.55
CA GLN A 274 20.93 -25.29 11.74
C GLN A 274 21.54 -26.12 10.62
N ASN A 275 22.69 -25.67 10.10
CA ASN A 275 23.42 -26.31 9.00
C ASN A 275 22.60 -26.49 7.70
N SER A 276 21.54 -25.69 7.51
CA SER A 276 20.70 -25.75 6.32
C SER A 276 20.44 -24.35 5.73
N SER A 277 20.21 -24.32 4.42
CA SER A 277 19.68 -23.13 3.73
C SER A 277 18.17 -22.99 3.88
N ILE A 278 17.49 -24.00 4.43
CA ILE A 278 16.04 -24.09 4.53
C ILE A 278 15.53 -23.31 5.74
N HIS A 279 14.50 -22.51 5.53
CA HIS A 279 13.78 -21.82 6.60
C HIS A 279 12.84 -22.76 7.36
N VAL A 280 12.58 -22.47 8.63
CA VAL A 280 11.70 -23.31 9.48
C VAL A 280 10.31 -23.47 8.80
N PRO A 281 9.89 -24.69 8.44
CA PRO A 281 8.59 -24.93 7.81
C PRO A 281 7.44 -24.53 8.74
N ARG A 282 6.29 -24.13 8.18
CA ARG A 282 5.13 -23.61 8.95
C ARG A 282 4.74 -24.55 10.09
N ALA A 283 4.67 -25.87 9.82
CA ALA A 283 4.27 -26.89 10.79
C ALA A 283 5.17 -26.93 12.04
N PHE A 284 6.43 -26.47 11.96
CA PHE A 284 7.38 -26.46 13.07
C PHE A 284 7.50 -25.10 13.77
N ARG A 285 6.69 -24.10 13.39
CA ARG A 285 6.68 -22.78 14.03
C ARG A 285 5.77 -22.80 15.26
N LEU A 286 6.04 -23.71 16.18
CA LEU A 286 5.19 -24.02 17.32
C LEU A 286 5.02 -22.83 18.27
N CYS A 287 3.87 -22.79 18.95
CA CYS A 287 3.51 -21.83 19.97
C CYS A 287 4.48 -21.90 21.15
N ARG A 288 5.04 -20.75 21.54
CA ARG A 288 5.96 -20.66 22.69
C ARG A 288 5.29 -20.99 24.03
N LEU A 289 3.97 -20.87 24.10
CA LEU A 289 3.19 -21.13 25.31
C LEU A 289 2.79 -22.59 25.39
N CYS A 290 1.87 -23.06 24.52
CA CYS A 290 1.36 -24.44 24.60
C CYS A 290 2.26 -25.48 23.92
N ARG A 291 3.10 -25.09 22.95
CA ARG A 291 3.99 -25.99 22.16
C ARG A 291 3.29 -27.06 21.31
N ASP A 292 1.96 -27.10 21.28
CA ASP A 292 1.20 -28.16 20.61
C ASP A 292 0.80 -27.82 19.17
N ASP A 293 0.72 -26.53 18.83
CA ASP A 293 0.22 -26.05 17.54
C ASP A 293 1.04 -24.85 17.04
N VAL A 294 0.85 -24.45 15.78
CA VAL A 294 1.56 -23.33 15.14
C VAL A 294 1.22 -22.02 15.84
N GLU A 295 2.24 -21.20 16.13
CA GLU A 295 2.08 -19.86 16.69
C GLU A 295 1.61 -18.85 15.63
N ASP A 296 0.38 -19.02 15.17
CA ASP A 296 -0.30 -18.06 14.30
C ASP A 296 -1.30 -17.17 15.05
N GLU A 297 -1.84 -16.20 14.34
CA GLU A 297 -2.68 -15.14 14.88
C GLU A 297 -3.99 -15.69 15.45
N MET A 298 -4.59 -16.66 14.77
CA MET A 298 -5.85 -17.28 15.19
C MET A 298 -5.63 -18.21 16.37
N HIS A 299 -4.51 -18.96 16.38
CA HIS A 299 -4.13 -19.79 17.50
C HIS A 299 -4.00 -18.95 18.78
N VAL A 300 -3.19 -17.88 18.74
CA VAL A 300 -2.95 -17.03 19.93
C VAL A 300 -4.23 -16.37 20.43
N LEU A 301 -5.10 -15.88 19.53
CA LEU A 301 -6.32 -15.19 19.94
C LEU A 301 -7.43 -16.13 20.42
N PHE A 302 -7.64 -17.27 19.74
CA PHE A 302 -8.88 -18.03 19.86
C PHE A 302 -8.71 -19.50 20.23
N VAL A 303 -7.50 -20.07 20.24
CA VAL A 303 -7.31 -21.52 20.40
C VAL A 303 -6.33 -21.89 21.53
N CYS A 304 -5.27 -21.13 21.75
CA CYS A 304 -4.18 -21.48 22.66
C CYS A 304 -4.65 -21.89 24.06
N THR A 305 -4.10 -22.99 24.58
CA THR A 305 -4.50 -23.61 25.86
C THR A 305 -3.71 -23.08 27.07
N ASP A 306 -2.87 -22.06 26.90
CA ASP A 306 -2.21 -21.37 28.02
C ASP A 306 -3.25 -20.75 28.94
N GLY A 307 -3.14 -21.01 30.25
CA GLY A 307 -4.17 -20.62 31.23
C GLY A 307 -4.50 -19.13 31.21
N GLU A 308 -3.49 -18.26 31.19
CA GLU A 308 -3.72 -16.81 31.15
C GLU A 308 -4.37 -16.35 29.84
N LEU A 309 -3.95 -16.89 28.69
CA LEU A 309 -4.58 -16.57 27.41
C LEU A 309 -6.02 -17.11 27.32
N ASP A 310 -6.27 -18.29 27.85
CA ASP A 310 -7.60 -18.88 27.87
C ASP A 310 -8.55 -18.06 28.76
N GLU A 311 -8.13 -17.68 29.96
CA GLU A 311 -8.90 -16.80 30.84
C GLU A 311 -9.21 -15.45 30.17
N LEU A 312 -8.20 -14.83 29.53
CA LEU A 312 -8.39 -13.58 28.78
C LEU A 312 -9.40 -13.74 27.65
N ARG A 313 -9.32 -14.84 26.90
CA ARG A 313 -10.22 -15.14 25.78
C ARG A 313 -11.64 -15.40 26.26
N VAL A 314 -11.82 -16.23 27.30
CA VAL A 314 -13.12 -16.56 27.88
C VAL A 314 -13.78 -15.29 28.39
N ALA A 315 -13.05 -14.44 29.13
CA ALA A 315 -13.57 -13.17 29.61
C ALA A 315 -13.97 -12.24 28.46
N PHE A 316 -13.10 -12.09 27.45
CA PHE A 316 -13.38 -11.28 26.27
C PHE A 316 -14.62 -11.76 25.51
N LEU A 317 -14.70 -13.05 25.20
CA LEU A 317 -15.80 -13.61 24.42
C LEU A 317 -17.11 -13.60 25.22
N ALA A 318 -17.09 -13.87 26.52
CA ALA A 318 -18.26 -13.73 27.39
C ALA A 318 -18.83 -12.31 27.31
N GLU A 319 -17.97 -11.31 27.34
CA GLU A 319 -18.37 -9.90 27.21
C GLU A 319 -18.97 -9.60 25.83
N VAL A 320 -18.37 -10.12 24.75
CA VAL A 320 -18.88 -10.00 23.38
C VAL A 320 -20.26 -10.63 23.25
N TRP A 321 -20.44 -11.87 23.72
CA TRP A 321 -21.69 -12.60 23.60
C TRP A 321 -22.80 -12.00 24.47
N ASN A 322 -22.46 -11.45 25.63
CA ASN A 322 -23.43 -10.73 26.46
C ASN A 322 -23.97 -9.47 25.75
N ARG A 323 -23.12 -8.75 25.03
CA ARG A 323 -23.52 -7.53 24.31
C ARG A 323 -24.15 -7.82 22.95
N PHE A 324 -23.69 -8.88 22.28
CA PHE A 324 -24.17 -9.28 20.95
C PHE A 324 -24.41 -10.80 20.89
N PRO A 325 -25.51 -11.30 21.50
CA PRO A 325 -25.79 -12.74 21.57
C PRO A 325 -25.87 -13.41 20.19
N ALA A 326 -26.38 -12.70 19.19
CA ALA A 326 -26.51 -13.19 17.82
C ALA A 326 -25.15 -13.56 17.18
N LEU A 327 -24.04 -12.99 17.65
CA LEU A 327 -22.71 -13.30 17.12
C LEU A 327 -22.17 -14.66 17.59
N ARG A 328 -22.72 -15.24 18.66
CA ARG A 328 -22.24 -16.51 19.23
C ARG A 328 -22.26 -17.67 18.24
N HIS A 329 -23.24 -17.67 17.34
CA HIS A 329 -23.45 -18.71 16.33
C HIS A 329 -23.22 -18.22 14.90
N ALA A 330 -22.75 -16.97 14.74
CA ALA A 330 -22.59 -16.35 13.43
C ALA A 330 -21.31 -16.77 12.68
N SER A 331 -20.42 -17.53 13.32
CA SER A 331 -19.10 -17.84 12.79
C SER A 331 -18.74 -19.30 13.07
N SER A 332 -18.31 -20.02 12.04
CA SER A 332 -17.93 -21.43 12.11
C SER A 332 -16.43 -21.63 12.30
N THR A 333 -15.61 -20.61 12.03
CA THR A 333 -14.15 -20.66 12.14
C THR A 333 -13.59 -19.45 12.91
N PRO A 334 -12.41 -19.57 13.57
CA PRO A 334 -11.75 -18.45 14.22
C PRO A 334 -11.52 -17.24 13.30
N MET A 335 -11.18 -17.50 12.03
CA MET A 335 -10.99 -16.45 11.02
C MET A 335 -12.29 -15.69 10.73
N SER A 336 -13.39 -16.41 10.48
CA SER A 336 -14.70 -15.79 10.24
C SER A 336 -15.20 -15.00 11.46
N LEU A 337 -14.92 -15.49 12.67
CA LEU A 337 -15.22 -14.77 13.90
C LEU A 337 -14.40 -13.49 13.99
N PHE A 338 -13.09 -13.56 13.74
CA PHE A 338 -12.20 -12.40 13.75
C PHE A 338 -12.65 -11.31 12.77
N HIS A 339 -12.95 -11.66 11.51
CA HIS A 339 -13.45 -10.72 10.52
C HIS A 339 -14.80 -10.12 10.91
N THR A 340 -15.69 -10.93 11.48
CA THR A 340 -16.97 -10.46 12.00
C THR A 340 -16.74 -9.43 13.10
N LEU A 341 -15.92 -9.73 14.11
CA LEU A 341 -15.60 -8.81 15.21
C LEU A 341 -14.96 -7.51 14.71
N LEU A 342 -14.04 -7.61 13.74
CA LEU A 342 -13.37 -6.45 13.14
C LEU A 342 -14.35 -5.51 12.41
N SER A 343 -15.47 -6.05 11.92
CA SER A 343 -16.48 -5.30 11.18
C SER A 343 -17.48 -4.53 12.07
N TYR A 344 -17.45 -4.75 13.39
CA TYR A 344 -18.29 -4.03 14.36
C TYR A 344 -17.48 -2.97 15.11
N PRO A 345 -17.69 -1.66 14.84
CA PRO A 345 -16.92 -0.59 15.48
C PRO A 345 -16.90 -0.64 17.01
N ASP A 346 -17.99 -1.08 17.63
CA ASP A 346 -18.13 -1.20 19.09
C ASP A 346 -17.24 -2.31 19.69
N LEU A 347 -16.91 -3.32 18.91
CA LEU A 347 -16.13 -4.48 19.34
C LEU A 347 -14.64 -4.32 19.06
N VAL A 348 -14.28 -3.50 18.07
CA VAL A 348 -12.88 -3.27 17.68
C VAL A 348 -11.98 -2.88 18.85
N PRO A 349 -12.31 -1.91 19.72
CA PRO A 349 -11.40 -1.52 20.81
C PRO A 349 -11.08 -2.67 21.77
N ARG A 350 -12.04 -3.58 21.96
CA ARG A 350 -11.92 -4.76 22.83
C ARG A 350 -11.11 -5.85 22.15
N LEU A 351 -11.40 -6.13 20.88
CA LEU A 351 -10.60 -7.03 20.06
C LEU A 351 -9.13 -6.57 20.06
N ALA A 352 -8.89 -5.29 19.82
CA ALA A 352 -7.56 -4.69 19.80
C ALA A 352 -6.86 -4.77 21.18
N SER A 353 -7.60 -4.62 22.28
CA SER A 353 -7.09 -4.85 23.64
C SER A 353 -6.69 -6.31 23.86
N CYS A 354 -7.53 -7.25 23.44
CA CYS A 354 -7.26 -8.68 23.52
C CYS A 354 -6.00 -9.05 22.70
N THR A 355 -5.88 -8.50 21.49
CA THR A 355 -4.70 -8.66 20.64
C THR A 355 -3.43 -8.14 21.30
N LEU A 356 -3.46 -6.95 21.92
CA LEU A 356 -2.29 -6.42 22.61
C LEU A 356 -1.87 -7.33 23.78
N ARG A 357 -2.82 -7.74 24.64
CA ARG A 357 -2.51 -8.61 25.79
C ARG A 357 -1.96 -9.98 25.36
N GLY A 358 -2.54 -10.58 24.33
CA GLY A 358 -2.04 -11.82 23.76
C GLY A 358 -0.60 -11.69 23.24
N HIS A 359 -0.28 -10.59 22.56
CA HIS A 359 1.08 -10.30 22.13
C HIS A 359 2.06 -10.08 23.28
N VAL A 360 1.65 -9.35 24.34
CA VAL A 360 2.48 -9.13 25.52
C VAL A 360 2.82 -10.46 26.18
N ARG A 361 1.82 -11.32 26.42
CA ARG A 361 2.01 -12.65 27.01
C ARG A 361 2.97 -13.52 26.20
N ILE A 362 2.79 -13.56 24.88
CA ILE A 362 3.68 -14.28 23.96
C ILE A 362 5.11 -13.70 23.98
N SER A 363 5.27 -12.39 24.19
CA SER A 363 6.59 -11.76 24.25
C SER A 363 7.34 -12.02 25.57
N GLU A 364 6.60 -12.21 26.67
CA GLU A 364 7.13 -12.57 27.98
C GLU A 364 7.57 -14.04 28.06
N ALA A 365 6.92 -14.92 27.29
CA ALA A 365 7.37 -16.28 27.07
C ALA A 365 8.75 -16.27 26.42
N ARG A 366 9.80 -16.42 27.25
CA ARG A 366 11.21 -16.38 26.88
C ARG A 366 11.50 -17.21 25.63
N HIS A 367 12.49 -16.73 24.87
CA HIS A 367 13.02 -17.37 23.67
C HIS A 367 13.48 -18.82 23.89
N THR A 368 12.59 -19.79 23.69
CA THR A 368 12.93 -21.21 23.55
C THR A 368 13.31 -21.60 22.12
N PHE A 369 13.50 -20.63 21.21
CA PHE A 369 14.10 -20.87 19.90
C PHE A 369 15.64 -21.02 19.96
N GLY A 370 16.24 -21.04 21.15
CA GLY A 370 17.69 -21.21 21.35
C GLY A 370 18.14 -22.59 21.84
N THR A 371 17.25 -23.59 21.87
CA THR A 371 17.63 -24.93 22.39
C THR A 371 16.85 -26.10 21.77
N ILE A 372 16.23 -25.88 20.61
CA ILE A 372 15.69 -26.97 19.78
C ILE A 372 16.18 -26.73 18.36
N ALA A 373 16.82 -27.76 17.79
CA ALA A 373 17.60 -27.83 16.55
C ALA A 373 19.06 -27.43 16.71
#